data_AF-A0A315CSB3-F1
#
_entry.id   AF-A0A315CSB3-F1
#
_cell.length_a   1.000
_cell.length_b   1.000
_cell.length_c   1.000
_cell.angle_alpha   90.00
_cell.angle_beta   90.00
_cell.angle_gamma   90.00
#
_symmetry.space_group_name_H-M   'P 1'
#
loop_
_entity.id
_entity.type
_entity.pdbx_description
1 polymer ?
#
loop_
_entity_poly.entity_id
_entity_poly.type
_entity_poly.pdbx_seq_one_letter_code
_entity_poly.pdbx_strand_id
1 'polypeptide(L)'
;MKISEVVGDGLQSFVAVVRCAVDGMGSVTIRVQIRCDGLIQARYLLTRLYGRGNVQSVHQTVLEQSIKPIEPSTSVIRPIKPKSGIIKSIKPMTPKQGMKKSMADAKKAVKKKERKTKAINRVRVAQNHLADINREP
;
A
#
# COMPACT_ATOMS: atom_id res chain seq x y z
N MET A 1 26.31 -25.17 -7.15
CA MET A 1 26.83 -23.94 -6.51
C MET A 1 26.04 -22.77 -7.07
N LYS A 2 25.28 -22.05 -6.24
CA LYS A 2 24.44 -20.94 -6.70
C LYS A 2 25.05 -19.65 -6.16
N ILE A 3 25.68 -18.88 -7.04
CA ILE A 3 26.25 -17.58 -6.71
C ILE A 3 25.14 -16.56 -6.94
N SER A 4 24.56 -16.06 -5.84
CA SER A 4 23.62 -14.97 -5.87
C SER A 4 24.41 -13.66 -5.83
N GLU A 5 24.58 -13.03 -7.00
CA GLU A 5 25.08 -11.66 -7.06
C GLU A 5 24.01 -10.73 -6.51
N VAL A 6 24.18 -10.31 -5.25
CA VAL A 6 23.39 -9.22 -4.65
C VAL A 6 23.91 -7.92 -5.26
N VAL A 7 23.42 -7.58 -6.45
CA VAL A 7 23.65 -6.27 -7.03
C VAL A 7 22.81 -5.24 -6.28
N GLY A 8 23.47 -4.30 -5.60
CA GLY A 8 22.88 -3.04 -5.13
C GLY A 8 23.13 -2.75 -3.66
N ASP A 9 24.21 -2.01 -3.38
CA ASP A 9 24.42 -1.13 -2.22
C ASP A 9 25.10 -1.71 -0.96
N GLY A 10 25.36 -3.02 -0.85
CA GLY A 10 26.00 -3.60 0.34
C GLY A 10 25.11 -3.64 1.60
N LEU A 11 23.87 -3.14 1.50
CA LEU A 11 22.90 -3.10 2.58
C LEU A 11 22.12 -4.41 2.71
N GLN A 12 21.98 -4.90 3.93
CA GLN A 12 21.14 -6.05 4.29
C GLN A 12 19.71 -5.60 4.58
N SER A 13 18.73 -6.39 4.15
CA SER A 13 17.32 -6.14 4.45
C SER A 13 16.92 -6.77 5.78
N PHE A 14 16.27 -6.00 6.63
CA PHE A 14 15.72 -6.43 7.91
C PHE A 14 14.22 -6.17 7.97
N VAL A 15 13.50 -7.07 8.60
CA VAL A 15 12.08 -6.90 8.94
C VAL A 15 11.96 -6.87 10.45
N ALA A 16 11.30 -5.83 10.95
CA ALA A 16 11.05 -5.63 12.37
C ALA A 16 9.56 -5.55 12.67
N VAL A 17 9.19 -6.04 13.85
CA VAL A 17 7.84 -5.89 14.40
C VAL A 17 7.90 -4.77 15.44
N VAL A 18 7.16 -3.69 15.20
CA VAL A 18 7.14 -2.51 16.06
C VAL A 18 5.72 -2.19 16.50
N ARG A 19 5.60 -1.69 17.73
CA ARG A 19 4.35 -1.16 18.29
C ARG A 19 4.33 0.35 18.08
N CYS A 20 3.30 0.84 17.39
CA CYS A 20 3.10 2.25 17.11
C CYS A 20 1.77 2.70 17.71
N ALA A 21 1.75 3.85 18.38
CA ALA A 21 0.51 4.53 18.72
C ALA A 21 -0.01 5.24 17.47
N VAL A 22 -1.26 4.99 17.12
CA VAL A 22 -1.95 5.64 16.01
C VAL A 22 -3.12 6.43 16.59
N ASP A 23 -3.18 7.73 16.27
CA ASP A 23 -4.23 8.63 16.75
C ASP A 23 -5.61 8.07 16.41
N GLY A 24 -6.45 7.89 17.42
CA GLY A 24 -7.81 7.34 17.29
C GLY A 24 -7.91 5.82 17.15
N MET A 25 -6.80 5.08 16.98
CA MET A 25 -6.79 3.61 16.90
C MET A 25 -6.01 2.92 18.05
N GLY A 26 -5.30 3.70 18.88
CA GLY A 26 -4.53 3.18 20.00
C GLY A 26 -3.23 2.52 19.54
N SER A 27 -2.76 1.50 20.27
CA SER A 27 -1.49 0.83 19.99
C SER A 27 -1.66 -0.27 18.93
N VAL A 28 -1.05 -0.09 17.76
CA VAL A 28 -1.05 -1.05 16.65
C VAL A 28 0.34 -1.69 16.50
N THR A 29 0.38 -3.00 16.22
CA THR A 29 1.64 -3.68 15.90
C THR A 29 1.80 -3.78 14.38
N ILE A 30 2.89 -3.23 13.86
CA ILE A 30 3.17 -3.09 12.42
C ILE A 30 4.48 -3.80 12.08
N ARG A 31 4.54 -4.40 10.89
CA ARG A 31 5.79 -4.92 10.32
C ARG A 31 6.43 -3.85 9.44
N VAL A 32 7.68 -3.53 9.74
CA VAL A 32 8.48 -2.52 9.03
C VAL A 32 9.67 -3.20 8.39
N GLN A 33 9.95 -2.86 7.12
CA GLN A 33 11.13 -3.31 6.42
C GLN A 33 12.13 -2.16 6.33
N ILE A 34 13.39 -2.43 6.66
CA ILE A 34 14.49 -1.46 6.65
C ILE A 34 15.73 -2.08 6.00
N ARG A 35 16.55 -1.27 5.34
CA ARG A 35 17.84 -1.70 4.77
C ARG A 35 18.97 -1.02 5.52
N CYS A 36 19.93 -1.80 6.03
CA CYS A 36 21.04 -1.33 6.86
C CYS A 36 22.29 -2.18 6.62
N ASP A 37 23.47 -1.67 6.99
CA ASP A 37 24.74 -2.40 6.87
C ASP A 37 24.80 -3.62 7.81
N GLY A 38 24.08 -3.56 8.93
CA GLY A 38 24.05 -4.66 9.89
C GLY A 38 22.92 -4.57 10.92
N LEU A 39 22.76 -5.67 11.67
CA LEU A 39 21.69 -5.84 12.67
C LEU A 39 21.75 -4.79 13.79
N ILE A 40 22.96 -4.40 14.20
CA ILE A 40 23.17 -3.42 15.27
C ILE A 40 22.65 -2.04 14.84
N GLN A 41 22.98 -1.63 13.61
CA GLN A 41 22.53 -0.37 13.04
C GLN A 41 21.01 -0.36 12.83
N ALA A 42 20.43 -1.48 12.35
CA ALA A 42 18.99 -1.64 12.23
C ALA A 42 18.29 -1.51 13.59
N ARG A 43 18.78 -2.19 14.64
CA ARG A 43 18.24 -2.07 16.00
C ARG A 43 18.37 -0.66 16.55
N TYR A 44 19.50 0.00 16.32
CA TYR A 44 19.73 1.38 16.75
C TYR A 44 18.73 2.34 16.10
N LEU A 45 18.55 2.27 14.78
CA LEU A 45 17.59 3.10 14.04
C LEU A 45 16.15 2.87 14.50
N LEU A 46 15.74 1.60 14.62
CA LEU A 46 14.39 1.26 15.08
C LEU A 46 14.13 1.71 16.52
N THR A 47 15.11 1.55 17.39
CA THR A 47 15.03 2.00 18.79
C THR A 47 14.95 3.53 18.87
N ARG A 48 15.66 4.25 18.00
CA ARG A 48 15.65 5.71 17.95
C ARG A 48 14.34 6.27 17.37
N LEU A 49 13.74 5.60 16.39
CA LEU A 49 12.50 6.03 15.75
C LEU A 49 11.25 5.66 16.56
N TYR A 50 11.19 4.42 17.03
CA TYR A 50 9.98 3.89 17.68
C TYR A 50 10.11 3.80 19.20
N GLY A 51 11.33 3.86 19.76
CA GLY A 51 11.58 3.67 21.19
C GLY A 51 11.90 2.21 21.54
N ARG A 52 12.76 2.02 22.55
CA ARG A 52 13.31 0.69 22.93
C ARG A 52 12.24 -0.32 23.35
N GLY A 53 11.18 0.13 24.02
CA GLY A 53 10.06 -0.72 24.45
C GLY A 53 9.09 -1.10 23.34
N ASN A 54 9.18 -0.44 22.18
CA ASN A 54 8.23 -0.61 21.08
C ASN A 54 8.76 -1.56 19.99
N VAL A 55 10.05 -1.90 20.00
CA VAL A 55 10.64 -2.86 19.05
C VAL A 55 10.53 -4.26 19.65
N GLN A 56 9.70 -5.12 19.06
CA GLN A 56 9.47 -6.49 19.56
C GLN A 56 10.49 -7.48 19.01
N SER A 57 10.73 -7.44 17.70
CA SER A 57 11.70 -8.32 17.06
C SER A 57 12.30 -7.67 15.82
N VAL A 58 13.53 -8.08 15.48
CA VAL A 58 14.25 -7.67 14.26
C VAL A 58 14.89 -8.91 13.67
N HIS A 59 14.51 -9.25 12.44
CA HIS A 59 15.02 -10.40 11.71
C HIS A 59 15.65 -9.94 10.40
N GLN A 60 16.81 -10.51 10.07
CA GLN A 60 17.39 -10.33 8.76
C GLN A 60 16.57 -11.15 7.75
N THR A 61 16.09 -10.50 6.71
CA THR A 61 15.45 -11.17 5.58
C THR A 61 16.43 -11.12 4.42
N VAL A 62 17.04 -12.26 4.10
CA VAL A 62 17.67 -12.42 2.79
C VAL A 62 16.53 -12.32 1.79
N LEU A 63 16.57 -11.30 0.94
CA LEU A 63 15.57 -11.07 -0.08
C LEU A 63 15.79 -12.12 -1.16
N GLU A 64 15.44 -13.37 -0.84
CA GLU A 64 15.25 -14.39 -1.83
C GLU A 64 14.09 -13.87 -2.68
N GLN A 65 14.39 -13.37 -3.87
CA GLN A 65 13.42 -13.37 -4.97
C GLN A 65 13.17 -14.84 -5.33
N SER A 66 12.67 -15.64 -4.39
CA SER A 66 11.96 -16.84 -4.73
C SER A 66 10.63 -16.34 -5.28
N ILE A 67 10.58 -16.24 -6.61
CA ILE A 67 9.39 -16.70 -7.32
C ILE A 67 9.25 -18.15 -6.84
N LYS A 68 8.64 -18.37 -5.67
CA LYS A 68 8.24 -19.71 -5.30
C LYS A 68 7.31 -20.12 -6.44
N PRO A 69 7.62 -21.21 -7.17
CA PRO A 69 6.56 -21.87 -7.91
C PRO A 69 5.43 -22.05 -6.90
N ILE A 70 4.22 -21.65 -7.27
CA ILE A 70 3.04 -21.97 -6.49
C ILE A 70 3.01 -23.50 -6.47
N GLU A 71 3.58 -24.11 -5.43
CA GLU A 71 3.28 -25.50 -5.14
C GLU A 71 1.78 -25.52 -4.88
N PRO A 72 0.99 -26.28 -5.67
CA PRO A 72 -0.42 -26.40 -5.41
C PRO A 72 -0.54 -27.01 -4.02
N SER A 73 -0.95 -26.20 -3.05
CA SER A 73 -1.24 -26.73 -1.73
C SER A 73 -2.33 -27.79 -1.92
N THR A 74 -2.00 -29.04 -1.62
CA THR A 74 -2.98 -30.08 -1.32
C THR A 74 -3.61 -29.72 0.03
N SER A 75 -4.21 -28.54 0.11
CA SER A 75 -5.31 -28.33 1.02
C SER A 75 -6.35 -29.32 0.57
N VAL A 76 -6.56 -30.36 1.38
CA VAL A 76 -7.75 -31.20 1.27
C VAL A 76 -8.92 -30.23 1.48
N ILE A 77 -9.41 -29.67 0.38
CA ILE A 77 -10.61 -28.86 0.33
C ILE A 77 -11.70 -29.81 0.79
N ARG A 78 -12.06 -29.74 2.07
CA ARG A 78 -13.29 -30.38 2.53
C ARG A 78 -14.38 -29.85 1.60
N PRO A 79 -15.16 -30.71 0.92
CA PRO A 79 -16.21 -30.25 0.05
C PRO A 79 -17.11 -29.30 0.82
N ILE A 80 -17.01 -28.01 0.52
CA ILE A 80 -17.96 -27.03 1.00
C ILE A 80 -19.24 -27.43 0.29
N LYS A 81 -20.14 -28.15 0.99
CA LYS A 81 -21.49 -28.35 0.50
C LYS A 81 -22.02 -26.96 0.18
N PRO A 82 -22.36 -26.66 -1.09
CA PRO A 82 -22.90 -25.36 -1.42
C PRO A 82 -24.15 -25.20 -0.56
N LYS A 83 -24.15 -24.23 0.37
CA LYS A 83 -25.40 -23.75 0.93
C LYS A 83 -26.20 -23.32 -0.29
N SER A 84 -27.38 -23.93 -0.47
CA SER A 84 -28.32 -23.69 -1.55
C SER A 84 -28.86 -22.25 -1.49
N GLY A 85 -27.97 -21.28 -1.69
CA GLY A 85 -28.32 -19.92 -2.00
C GLY A 85 -28.71 -19.91 -3.47
N ILE A 86 -30.00 -19.67 -3.71
CA ILE A 86 -30.59 -19.46 -5.03
C ILE A 86 -29.70 -18.50 -5.82
N ILE A 87 -28.87 -19.03 -6.73
CA ILE A 87 -28.11 -18.22 -7.68
C ILE A 87 -29.16 -17.65 -8.64
N LYS A 88 -29.65 -16.44 -8.35
CA LYS A 88 -30.49 -15.70 -9.29
C LYS A 88 -29.64 -15.50 -10.54
N SER A 89 -30.05 -16.10 -11.65
CA SER A 89 -29.43 -15.89 -12.95
C SER A 89 -29.36 -14.40 -13.23
N ILE A 90 -28.15 -13.86 -13.32
CA ILE A 90 -27.92 -12.48 -13.69
C ILE A 90 -28.32 -12.39 -15.16
N LYS A 91 -29.54 -11.92 -15.43
CA LYS A 91 -29.99 -11.68 -16.78
C LYS A 91 -29.01 -10.69 -17.44
N PRO A 92 -28.46 -11.01 -18.63
CA PRO A 92 -27.58 -10.09 -19.33
C PRO A 92 -28.32 -8.76 -19.56
N MET A 93 -27.65 -7.66 -19.22
CA MET A 93 -28.22 -6.32 -19.40
C MET A 93 -28.55 -6.10 -20.87
N THR A 94 -29.73 -5.53 -21.13
CA THR A 94 -30.10 -5.12 -22.49
C THR A 94 -29.18 -4.01 -22.99
N PRO A 95 -28.92 -3.90 -24.31
CA PRO A 95 -28.04 -2.86 -24.87
C PRO A 95 -28.42 -1.43 -24.43
N LYS A 96 -29.72 -1.16 -24.30
CA LYS A 96 -30.25 0.13 -23.80
C LYS A 96 -29.85 0.43 -22.35
N GLN A 97 -29.80 -0.58 -21.48
CA GLN A 97 -29.36 -0.43 -20.09
C GLN A 97 -27.84 -0.26 -20.01
N GLY A 98 -27.08 -0.94 -20.88
CA GLY A 98 -25.63 -0.77 -21.00
C GLY A 98 -25.25 0.67 -21.37
N MET A 99 -25.91 1.24 -22.38
CA MET A 99 -25.67 2.63 -22.80
C MET A 99 -25.98 3.63 -21.69
N LYS A 100 -27.13 3.50 -21.00
CA LYS A 100 -27.48 4.40 -19.87
C LYS A 100 -26.45 4.36 -18.75
N LYS A 101 -25.92 3.17 -18.42
CA LYS A 101 -24.88 3.02 -17.41
C LYS A 101 -23.56 3.65 -17.86
N SER A 102 -23.14 3.41 -19.10
CA SER A 102 -21.91 3.98 -19.66
C SER A 102 -21.93 5.53 -19.69
N MET A 103 -23.06 6.14 -20.05
CA MET A 103 -23.23 7.60 -20.03
C MET A 103 -23.17 8.17 -18.61
N ALA A 104 -23.75 7.47 -17.64
CA ALA A 104 -23.70 7.88 -16.23
C ALA A 104 -22.26 7.83 -15.68
N ASP A 105 -21.51 6.79 -16.03
CA ASP A 105 -20.11 6.63 -15.61
C ASP A 105 -19.20 7.67 -16.29
N ALA A 106 -19.42 7.97 -17.57
CA ALA A 106 -18.73 9.05 -18.28
C ALA A 106 -18.99 10.43 -17.64
N LYS A 107 -20.25 10.74 -17.30
CA LYS A 107 -20.61 12.00 -16.63
C LYS A 107 -19.95 12.15 -15.27
N LYS A 108 -19.86 11.05 -14.49
CA LYS A 108 -19.15 11.04 -13.21
C LYS A 108 -17.64 11.26 -13.40
N ALA A 109 -17.05 10.67 -14.43
CA ALA A 109 -15.63 10.86 -14.75
C ALA A 109 -15.31 12.31 -15.12
N VAL A 110 -16.15 12.96 -15.95
CA VAL A 110 -16.00 14.38 -16.31
C VAL A 110 -16.10 15.27 -15.07
N LYS A 111 -17.13 15.07 -14.23
CA LYS A 111 -17.29 15.82 -12.98
C LYS A 111 -16.09 15.66 -12.03
N LYS A 112 -15.49 14.47 -11.99
CA LYS A 112 -14.27 14.21 -11.21
C LYS A 112 -13.06 14.95 -11.77
N LYS A 113 -12.90 15.02 -13.10
CA LYS A 113 -11.84 15.80 -13.76
C LYS A 113 -11.99 17.30 -13.48
N GLU A 114 -13.19 17.86 -13.60
CA GLU A 114 -13.47 19.27 -13.32
C GLU A 114 -13.16 19.66 -11.87
N ARG A 115 -13.49 18.79 -10.91
CA ARG A 115 -13.16 19.04 -9.49
C ARG A 115 -11.65 19.10 -9.27
N LYS A 116 -10.89 18.22 -9.92
CA LYS A 116 -9.42 18.21 -9.84
C LYS A 116 -8.82 19.48 -10.46
N THR A 117 -9.28 19.90 -11.63
CA THR A 117 -8.75 21.11 -12.28
C THR A 117 -9.06 22.37 -11.47
N LYS A 118 -10.28 22.48 -10.90
CA LYS A 118 -10.61 23.58 -9.98
C LYS A 118 -9.72 23.60 -8.73
N ALA A 119 -9.42 22.44 -8.15
CA ALA A 119 -8.53 22.36 -6.98
C ALA A 119 -7.10 22.80 -7.33
N ILE A 120 -6.55 22.34 -8.46
CA ILE A 120 -5.22 22.71 -8.93
C ILE A 120 -5.14 24.22 -9.17
N ASN A 121 -6.14 24.81 -9.84
CA ASN A 121 -6.16 26.24 -10.10
C ASN A 121 -6.22 27.07 -8.81
N ARG A 122 -6.95 26.62 -7.78
CA ARG A 122 -6.98 27.29 -6.47
C ARG A 122 -5.61 27.29 -5.78
N VAL A 123 -4.91 26.15 -5.81
CA VAL A 123 -3.56 26.04 -5.26
C VAL A 123 -2.60 26.96 -6.00
N ARG A 124 -2.68 27.01 -7.34
CA ARG A 124 -1.84 27.89 -8.16
C ARG A 124 -2.06 29.38 -7.85
N VAL A 125 -3.33 29.79 -7.71
CA VAL A 125 -3.67 31.18 -7.35
C VAL A 125 -3.15 31.52 -5.95
N ALA A 126 -3.30 30.62 -4.98
CA ALA A 126 -2.77 30.83 -3.63
C ALA A 126 -1.23 30.91 -3.62
N GLN A 127 -0.55 30.08 -4.41
CA GLN A 127 0.92 30.14 -4.57
C GLN A 127 1.38 31.45 -5.19
N ASN A 128 0.68 31.94 -6.21
CA ASN A 128 0.99 33.24 -6.82
C ASN A 128 0.79 34.37 -5.81
N HIS A 129 -0.32 34.37 -5.06
CA HIS A 129 -0.58 35.39 -4.03
C HIS A 129 0.48 35.39 -2.91
N LEU A 130 0.95 34.21 -2.48
CA LEU A 130 2.06 34.10 -1.53
C LEU A 130 3.38 34.61 -2.12
N ALA A 131 3.63 34.35 -3.40
CA ALA A 131 4.82 34.83 -4.08
C ALA A 131 4.81 36.36 -4.25
N ASP A 132 3.64 36.95 -4.46
CA ASP A 132 3.46 38.41 -4.59
C ASP A 132 3.64 39.12 -3.22
N ILE A 133 3.11 38.56 -2.12
CA ILE A 133 3.38 39.08 -0.76
C ILE A 133 4.88 39.07 -0.44
N ASN A 134 5.60 38.03 -0.87
CA ASN A 134 7.06 37.93 -0.67
C ASN A 134 7.89 38.75 -1.68
N ARG A 135 7.23 39.49 -2.57
CA ARG A 135 7.86 40.33 -3.62
C ARG A 135 7.73 41.83 -3.36
N GLU A 136 6.98 42.25 -2.33
CA GLU A 136 7.02 43.64 -1.87
C GLU A 136 8.37 43.90 -1.17
N PRO A 137 9.03 45.04 -1.45
CA PRO A 137 10.35 45.39 -0.88
C PRO A 137 10.29 45.72 0.62
#